data_AF-A0AAW0MD05-F1
#
_entry.id   AF-A0AAW0MD05-F1
#
_cell.length_a   1.000
_cell.length_b   1.000
_cell.length_c   1.000
_cell.angle_alpha   90.00
_cell.angle_beta   90.00
_cell.angle_gamma   90.00
#
_symmetry.space_group_name_H-M   'P 1'
#
loop_
_entity.id
_entity.type
_entity.pdbx_description
1 polymer ?
#
loop_
_entity_poly.entity_id
_entity_poly.type
_entity_poly.pdbx_seq_one_letter_code
_entity_poly.pdbx_strand_id
1 'polypeptide(L)'
;MSVASEKPTVAVSNLPQTITVLDLRHFLESQLCNDSIFALEISTERKQWKPRSFGRIQFTTLEAKLKAMAVPLTFESHTLTLSETTYDDIVVRPVEPKHRRGECCMSVLESWEGVRVWVMPERQRVEFWVWQGSECYRLEIMFHDVL
;
A
#
# COMPACT_ATOMS: atom_id res chain seq x y z
N MET A 1 -1.99 -21.40 -2.11
CA MET A 1 -2.98 -20.37 -1.74
C MET A 1 -2.20 -19.15 -1.32
N SER A 2 -2.12 -18.11 -2.15
CA SER A 2 -1.50 -16.85 -1.72
C SER A 2 -2.39 -16.27 -0.63
N VAL A 3 -1.88 -16.21 0.60
CA VAL A 3 -2.48 -15.35 1.61
C VAL A 3 -2.29 -13.95 1.05
N ALA A 4 -3.37 -13.30 0.63
CA ALA A 4 -3.31 -11.88 0.30
C ALA A 4 -2.74 -11.18 1.53
N SER A 5 -1.48 -10.74 1.46
CA SER A 5 -0.84 -10.07 2.59
C SER A 5 -1.71 -8.87 2.94
N GLU A 6 -2.21 -8.80 4.18
CA GLU A 6 -2.99 -7.67 4.64
C GLU A 6 -2.17 -6.39 4.46
N LYS A 7 -2.62 -5.51 3.55
CA LYS A 7 -1.97 -4.23 3.30
C LYS A 7 -2.56 -3.17 4.23
N PRO A 8 -1.73 -2.24 4.74
CA PRO A 8 -2.19 -1.13 5.57
C PRO A 8 -2.78 0.01 4.73
N THR A 9 -3.05 -0.19 3.44
CA THR A 9 -3.63 0.81 2.55
C THR A 9 -5.10 0.54 2.32
N VAL A 10 -5.93 1.59 2.34
CA VAL A 10 -7.36 1.54 2.03
C VAL A 10 -7.71 2.62 1.01
N ALA A 11 -8.77 2.38 0.25
CA ALA A 11 -9.39 3.42 -0.56
C ALA A 11 -10.32 4.26 0.33
N VAL A 12 -10.36 5.57 0.07
CA VAL A 12 -11.27 6.51 0.71
C VAL A 12 -12.13 7.20 -0.35
N SER A 13 -13.41 7.37 -0.04
CA SER A 13 -14.37 8.06 -0.90
C SER A 13 -15.29 8.97 -0.07
N ASN A 14 -16.10 9.76 -0.76
CA ASN A 14 -16.98 10.77 -0.16
C ASN A 14 -16.22 11.91 0.55
N LEU A 15 -15.04 12.25 0.02
CA LEU A 15 -14.27 13.39 0.49
C LEU A 15 -14.95 14.71 0.04
N PRO A 16 -14.97 15.76 0.89
CA PRO A 16 -15.39 17.09 0.46
C PRO A 16 -14.48 17.63 -0.65
N GLN A 17 -15.00 18.52 -1.49
CA GLN A 17 -14.21 19.10 -2.59
C GLN A 17 -13.13 20.08 -2.11
N THR A 18 -13.33 20.70 -0.96
CA THR A 18 -12.43 21.71 -0.37
C THR A 18 -11.33 21.09 0.47
N ILE A 19 -11.40 19.80 0.78
CA ILE A 19 -10.46 19.16 1.71
C ILE A 19 -9.07 19.10 1.10
N THR A 20 -8.06 19.54 1.87
CA THR A 20 -6.67 19.35 1.49
C THR A 20 -6.12 18.05 2.09
N VAL A 21 -4.99 17.58 1.56
CA VAL A 21 -4.28 16.41 2.12
C VAL A 21 -3.90 16.65 3.59
N LEU A 22 -3.57 17.91 3.94
CA LEU A 22 -3.18 18.28 5.29
C LEU A 22 -4.38 18.24 6.25
N ASP A 23 -5.54 18.76 5.82
CA ASP A 23 -6.77 18.74 6.63
C ASP A 23 -7.22 17.30 6.89
N LEU A 24 -7.19 16.46 5.85
CA LEU A 24 -7.55 15.05 5.97
C LEU A 24 -6.59 14.31 6.92
N ARG A 25 -5.28 14.57 6.83
CA ARG A 25 -4.28 14.01 7.75
C ARG A 25 -4.60 14.38 9.20
N HIS A 26 -4.75 15.67 9.48
CA HIS A 26 -5.01 16.15 10.83
C HIS A 26 -6.31 15.59 11.41
N PHE A 27 -7.36 15.53 10.59
CA PHE A 27 -8.62 14.92 11.00
C PHE A 27 -8.44 13.45 11.36
N LEU A 28 -7.80 12.64 10.50
CA LEU A 28 -7.61 11.21 10.75
C LEU A 28 -6.76 10.96 12.01
N GLU A 29 -5.66 11.69 12.17
CA GLU A 29 -4.78 11.58 13.35
C GLU A 29 -5.51 12.00 14.64
N SER A 30 -6.43 12.97 14.58
CA SER A 30 -7.26 13.39 15.71
C SER A 30 -8.25 12.31 16.19
N GLN A 31 -8.72 11.45 15.27
CA GLN A 31 -9.70 10.39 15.58
C GLN A 31 -9.01 9.07 15.98
N LEU A 32 -7.81 8.83 15.48
CA LEU A 32 -7.10 7.55 15.65
C LEU A 32 -6.02 7.66 16.72
N CYS A 33 -4.86 8.18 16.33
CA CYS A 33 -3.72 8.56 17.14
C CYS A 33 -2.74 9.35 16.27
N ASN A 34 -1.84 10.11 16.90
CA ASN A 34 -0.74 10.75 16.18
C ASN A 34 0.13 9.69 15.48
N ASP A 35 0.66 10.05 14.31
CA ASP A 35 1.47 9.18 13.45
C ASP A 35 0.76 7.89 13.00
N SER A 36 -0.58 7.86 13.00
CA SER A 36 -1.34 6.73 12.43
C SER A 36 -1.26 6.67 10.89
N ILE A 37 -0.93 7.79 10.25
CA ILE A 37 -0.97 7.97 8.80
C ILE A 37 0.44 8.07 8.22
N PHE A 38 0.79 7.13 7.35
CA PHE A 38 2.07 7.12 6.65
C PHE A 38 2.03 7.99 5.39
N ALA A 39 1.12 7.67 4.48
CA ALA A 39 0.95 8.41 3.24
C ALA A 39 -0.54 8.60 2.92
N LEU A 40 -0.83 9.68 2.19
CA LEU A 40 -2.15 10.07 1.75
C LEU A 40 -2.09 10.56 0.31
N GLU A 41 -3.09 10.18 -0.45
CA GLU A 41 -3.27 10.65 -1.82
C GLU A 41 -4.74 11.03 -2.01
N ILE A 42 -4.98 12.22 -2.56
CA ILE A 42 -6.31 12.63 -3.05
C ILE A 42 -6.24 12.63 -4.57
N SER A 43 -7.02 11.76 -5.19
CA SER A 43 -7.15 11.68 -6.64
C SER A 43 -8.17 12.71 -7.13
N THR A 44 -7.74 13.61 -8.01
CA THR A 44 -8.64 14.55 -8.71
C THR A 44 -8.82 14.10 -10.15
N GLU A 45 -9.97 13.54 -10.52
CA GLU A 45 -10.28 13.26 -11.92
C GLU A 45 -10.61 14.56 -12.66
N ARG A 46 -9.69 15.05 -13.49
CA ARG A 46 -9.89 16.27 -14.30
C ARG A 46 -10.81 16.06 -15.52
N LYS A 47 -11.29 14.84 -15.79
CA LYS A 47 -12.05 14.51 -17.02
C LYS A 47 -13.56 14.53 -16.86
N GLN A 48 -14.10 14.46 -15.64
CA GLN A 48 -15.54 14.56 -15.40
C GLN A 48 -15.77 15.45 -14.17
N TRP A 49 -16.62 16.45 -14.31
CA TRP A 49 -17.05 17.36 -13.25
C TRP A 49 -17.94 16.64 -12.23
N LYS A 50 -17.46 15.53 -11.65
CA LYS A 50 -18.15 14.80 -10.58
C LYS A 50 -17.71 15.34 -9.23
N PRO A 51 -18.64 15.57 -8.30
CA PRO A 51 -18.37 16.27 -7.05
C PRO A 51 -17.72 15.42 -5.96
N ARG A 52 -17.14 14.27 -6.30
CA ARG A 52 -16.65 13.29 -5.32
C ARG A 52 -15.17 13.06 -5.52
N SER A 53 -14.37 13.56 -4.60
CA SER A 53 -12.95 13.21 -4.48
C SER A 53 -12.84 11.79 -3.93
N PHE A 54 -11.94 11.02 -4.55
CA PHE A 54 -11.51 9.71 -4.11
C PHE A 54 -10.05 9.81 -3.70
N GLY A 55 -9.57 8.86 -2.93
CA GLY A 55 -8.18 8.85 -2.52
C GLY A 55 -7.77 7.52 -1.92
N ARG A 56 -6.55 7.52 -1.39
CA ARG A 56 -5.99 6.39 -0.68
C ARG A 56 -5.36 6.86 0.62
N ILE A 57 -5.47 6.01 1.63
CA ILE A 57 -4.87 6.21 2.94
C ILE A 57 -3.98 5.01 3.21
N GLN A 58 -2.69 5.26 3.41
CA GLN A 58 -1.74 4.25 3.84
C GLN A 58 -1.43 4.48 5.32
N PHE A 59 -1.85 3.54 6.16
CA PHE A 59 -1.65 3.60 7.61
C PHE A 59 -0.23 3.15 7.99
N THR A 60 0.26 3.63 9.12
CA THR A 60 1.56 3.20 9.66
C THR A 60 1.52 1.74 10.12
N THR A 61 0.41 1.30 10.71
CA THR A 61 0.18 -0.07 11.21
C THR A 61 -1.15 -0.66 10.71
N LEU A 62 -1.26 -1.99 10.72
CA LEU A 62 -2.52 -2.69 10.43
C LEU A 62 -3.58 -2.41 11.49
N GLU A 63 -3.18 -2.26 12.75
CA GLU A 63 -4.09 -1.90 13.83
C GLU A 63 -4.75 -0.54 13.60
N ALA A 64 -3.98 0.46 13.15
CA ALA A 64 -4.52 1.77 12.80
C ALA A 64 -5.53 1.69 11.64
N LYS A 65 -5.24 0.87 10.62
CA LYS A 65 -6.19 0.56 9.54
C LYS A 65 -7.49 -0.03 10.09
N LEU A 66 -7.38 -1.10 10.87
CA LEU A 66 -8.56 -1.81 11.40
C LEU A 66 -9.41 -0.89 12.29
N LYS A 67 -8.76 -0.10 13.14
CA LYS A 67 -9.44 0.90 13.98
C LYS A 67 -10.18 1.93 13.13
N ALA A 68 -9.53 2.45 12.08
CA ALA A 68 -10.14 3.42 11.17
C ALA A 68 -11.35 2.87 10.41
N MET A 69 -11.30 1.59 10.00
CA MET A 69 -12.42 0.94 9.33
C MET A 69 -13.59 0.61 10.27
N ALA A 70 -13.32 0.48 11.57
CA ALA A 70 -14.33 0.17 12.57
C ALA A 70 -15.12 1.39 13.06
N VAL A 71 -14.63 2.61 12.82
CA VAL A 71 -15.25 3.85 13.32
C VAL A 71 -15.83 4.69 12.19
N PRO A 72 -16.99 5.34 12.39
CA PRO A 72 -17.51 6.30 11.43
C PRO A 72 -16.67 7.58 11.47
N LEU A 73 -16.07 7.93 10.33
CA LEU A 73 -15.22 9.11 10.19
C LEU A 73 -16.00 10.24 9.52
N THR A 74 -16.59 11.14 10.30
CA THR A 74 -17.38 12.27 9.78
C THR A 74 -16.59 13.58 9.86
N PHE A 75 -16.31 14.18 8.70
CA PHE A 75 -15.62 15.45 8.54
C PHE A 75 -16.55 16.46 7.87
N GLU A 76 -16.79 17.62 8.50
CA GLU A 76 -17.65 18.69 7.94
C GLU A 76 -19.00 18.18 7.38
N SER A 77 -19.68 17.32 8.14
CA SER A 77 -20.96 16.66 7.75
C SER A 77 -20.85 15.61 6.63
N HIS A 78 -19.64 15.30 6.15
CA HIS A 78 -19.37 14.23 5.20
C HIS A 78 -18.80 13.03 5.93
N THR A 79 -19.55 11.92 5.94
CA THR A 79 -19.02 10.65 6.45
C THR A 79 -18.17 9.98 5.37
N LEU A 80 -16.87 9.83 5.65
CA LEU A 80 -15.92 9.17 4.78
C LEU A 80 -16.23 7.68 4.70
N THR A 81 -16.13 7.13 3.49
CA THR A 81 -16.29 5.69 3.27
C THR A 81 -14.94 5.07 2.96
N LEU A 82 -14.48 4.19 3.86
CA LEU A 82 -13.27 3.40 3.68
C LEU A 82 -13.61 2.03 3.12
N SER A 83 -12.83 1.56 2.14
CA SER A 83 -12.97 0.22 1.59
C SER A 83 -11.60 -0.44 1.39
N GLU A 84 -11.59 -1.77 1.48
CA GLU A 84 -10.43 -2.56 1.07
C GLU A 84 -10.04 -2.21 -0.37
N THR A 85 -8.74 -2.24 -0.65
CA THR A 85 -8.21 -1.90 -1.97
C THR A 85 -7.34 -3.02 -2.50
N THR A 86 -7.45 -3.26 -3.80
CA THR A 86 -6.58 -4.18 -4.54
C THR A 86 -5.29 -3.50 -5.01
N TYR A 87 -5.21 -2.17 -4.92
CA TYR A 87 -4.06 -1.38 -5.36
C TYR A 87 -2.87 -1.48 -4.39
N ASP A 88 -1.68 -1.22 -4.93
CA ASP A 88 -0.47 -1.14 -4.12
C ASP A 88 -0.45 0.06 -3.19
N ASP A 89 0.39 -0.07 -2.16
CA ASP A 89 0.72 1.00 -1.23
C ASP A 89 1.10 2.29 -1.98
N ILE A 90 0.68 3.44 -1.45
CA ILE A 90 0.97 4.76 -2.07
C ILE A 90 2.49 4.95 -2.16
N VAL A 91 3.19 4.60 -1.09
CA VAL A 91 4.64 4.54 -1.00
C VAL A 91 5.03 3.10 -0.70
N VAL A 92 5.83 2.50 -1.58
CA VAL A 92 6.33 1.12 -1.42
C VAL A 92 7.09 1.02 -0.09
N ARG A 93 6.74 0.01 0.70
CA ARG A 93 7.39 -0.24 2.00
C ARG A 93 7.58 -1.73 2.23
N PRO A 94 8.58 -2.11 3.03
CA PRO A 94 8.70 -3.47 3.50
C PRO A 94 7.42 -3.98 4.17
N VAL A 95 6.99 -5.18 3.77
CA VAL A 95 5.84 -5.87 4.37
C VAL A 95 6.08 -6.06 5.87
N GLU A 96 7.28 -6.49 6.26
CA GLU A 96 7.65 -6.73 7.65
C GLU A 96 8.00 -5.42 8.39
N PRO A 97 7.32 -5.08 9.51
CA PRO A 97 7.54 -3.82 10.22
C PRO A 97 8.98 -3.58 10.69
N LYS A 98 9.72 -4.64 11.04
CA LYS A 98 11.12 -4.56 11.47
C LYS A 98 12.06 -4.02 10.39
N HIS A 99 11.72 -4.18 9.11
CA HIS A 99 12.52 -3.69 7.98
C HIS A 99 12.19 -2.24 7.62
N ARG A 100 11.22 -1.60 8.29
CA ARG A 100 10.82 -0.21 8.01
C ARG A 100 11.71 0.83 8.72
N ARG A 101 12.71 0.40 9.51
CA ARG A 101 13.70 1.26 10.18
C ARG A 101 15.03 1.18 9.44
N GLY A 102 15.47 2.27 8.81
CA GLY A 102 16.86 2.39 8.36
C GLY A 102 17.03 3.27 7.13
N GLU A 103 17.32 4.55 7.38
CA GLU A 103 17.98 5.42 6.41
C GLU A 103 19.39 4.83 6.17
N CYS A 104 19.71 4.48 4.91
CA CYS A 104 21.02 3.99 4.42
C CYS A 104 21.30 2.47 4.32
N CYS A 105 20.34 1.56 4.52
CA CYS A 105 20.57 0.13 4.20
C CYS A 105 19.51 -0.48 3.29
N MET A 106 19.93 -1.41 2.42
CA MET A 106 19.02 -2.21 1.60
C MET A 106 18.10 -3.01 2.54
N SER A 107 16.78 -2.84 2.39
CA SER A 107 15.77 -3.50 3.21
C SER A 107 14.90 -4.41 2.34
N VAL A 108 14.57 -5.59 2.85
CA VAL A 108 13.76 -6.58 2.12
C VAL A 108 12.31 -6.09 2.01
N LEU A 109 11.87 -5.79 0.79
CA LEU A 109 10.50 -5.33 0.51
C LEU A 109 9.47 -6.45 0.71
N GLU A 110 9.78 -7.63 0.18
CA GLU A 110 8.90 -8.79 0.19
C GLU A 110 9.74 -10.08 0.25
N SER A 111 9.14 -11.16 0.74
CA SER A 111 9.76 -12.49 0.76
C SER A 111 8.73 -13.51 0.30
N TRP A 112 9.17 -14.44 -0.55
CA TRP A 112 8.32 -15.49 -1.09
C TRP A 112 8.81 -16.86 -0.62
N GLU A 113 7.89 -17.68 -0.11
CA GLU A 113 8.17 -19.07 0.27
C GLU A 113 7.69 -20.05 -0.80
N GLY A 114 8.40 -21.18 -0.93
CA GLY A 114 8.02 -22.25 -1.86
C GLY A 114 8.30 -21.94 -3.34
N VAL A 115 9.01 -20.85 -3.64
CA VAL A 115 9.44 -20.52 -5.00
C VAL A 115 10.60 -21.43 -5.40
N ARG A 116 10.50 -22.06 -6.57
CA ARG A 116 11.62 -22.78 -7.17
C ARG A 116 12.42 -21.82 -8.02
N VAL A 117 13.71 -21.75 -7.71
CA VAL A 117 14.66 -20.86 -8.35
C VAL A 117 15.75 -21.69 -9.02
N TRP A 118 16.07 -21.35 -10.26
CA TRP A 118 17.20 -21.86 -11.00
C TRP A 118 18.29 -20.80 -11.02
N VAL A 119 19.38 -21.05 -10.30
CA VAL A 119 20.58 -20.21 -10.34
C VAL A 119 21.48 -20.78 -11.43
N MET A 120 21.81 -19.95 -12.44
CA MET A 120 22.67 -20.33 -13.57
C MET A 120 23.90 -19.41 -13.61
N PRO A 121 24.95 -19.70 -12.82
CA PRO A 121 26.15 -18.87 -12.74
C PRO A 121 26.83 -18.66 -14.09
N GLU A 122 26.84 -19.68 -14.95
CA GLU A 122 27.49 -19.64 -16.27
C GLU A 122 26.80 -18.64 -17.22
N ARG A 123 25.51 -18.39 -16.98
CA ARG A 123 24.69 -17.42 -17.73
C ARG A 123 24.50 -16.11 -16.97
N GLN A 124 25.11 -15.98 -15.79
CA GLN A 124 25.02 -14.81 -14.91
C GLN A 124 23.57 -14.38 -14.65
N ARG A 125 22.68 -15.36 -14.39
CA ARG A 125 21.26 -15.09 -14.17
C ARG A 125 20.57 -16.03 -13.20
N VAL A 126 19.49 -15.55 -12.63
CA VAL A 126 18.53 -16.29 -11.82
C VAL A 126 17.22 -16.36 -12.59
N GLU A 127 16.66 -17.55 -12.75
CA GLU A 127 15.30 -17.74 -13.27
C GLU A 127 14.41 -18.31 -12.17
N PHE A 128 13.17 -17.84 -12.08
CA PHE A 128 12.17 -18.42 -11.19
C PHE A 128 10.76 -18.26 -11.75
N TRP A 129 9.82 -19.02 -11.20
CA TRP A 129 8.44 -19.06 -11.64
C TRP A 129 7.50 -18.53 -10.56
N VAL A 130 6.62 -17.63 -10.96
CA VAL A 130 5.61 -17.02 -10.10
C VAL A 130 4.23 -17.42 -10.60
N TRP A 131 3.41 -17.96 -9.71
CA TRP A 131 2.03 -18.36 -10.00
C TRP A 131 1.05 -17.24 -9.60
N GLN A 132 0.15 -16.86 -10.51
CA GLN A 132 -0.95 -15.95 -10.24
C GLN A 132 -2.26 -16.59 -10.73
N GLY A 133 -3.04 -17.16 -9.81
CA GLY A 133 -4.23 -17.93 -10.17
C GLY A 133 -3.86 -19.21 -10.92
N SER A 134 -4.35 -19.35 -12.16
CA SER A 134 -4.02 -20.45 -13.07
C SER A 134 -2.77 -20.17 -13.92
N GLU A 135 -2.30 -18.93 -13.97
CA GLU A 135 -1.21 -18.50 -14.84
C GLU A 135 0.14 -18.64 -14.14
N CYS A 136 1.16 -18.98 -14.92
CA CYS A 136 2.54 -19.13 -14.46
C CYS A 136 3.47 -18.27 -15.29
N TYR A 137 4.18 -17.36 -14.62
CA TYR A 137 5.10 -16.41 -15.23
C TYR A 137 6.54 -16.82 -14.91
N ARG A 138 7.41 -16.80 -15.92
CA ARG A 138 8.86 -16.96 -15.72
C ARG A 138 9.51 -15.59 -15.63
N LEU A 139 10.19 -15.33 -14.52
CA LEU A 139 11.02 -14.14 -14.33
C LEU A 139 12.49 -14.51 -14.49
N GLU A 140 13.24 -13.62 -15.14
CA GLU A 140 14.68 -13.74 -15.36
C GLU A 140 15.33 -12.46 -14.82
N ILE A 141 16.29 -12.62 -13.90
CA ILE A 141 17.05 -11.51 -13.31
C ILE A 141 18.53 -11.77 -13.57
N MET A 142 19.20 -10.79 -14.18
CA MET A 142 20.64 -10.87 -14.40
C MET A 142 21.38 -10.55 -13.11
N PHE A 143 22.55 -11.16 -12.88
CA PHE A 143 23.34 -10.91 -11.67
C PHE A 143 23.78 -9.45 -11.54
N HIS A 144 23.99 -8.75 -12.67
CA HIS A 144 24.34 -7.33 -12.66
C HIS A 144 23.17 -6.40 -12.27
N ASP A 145 21.94 -6.91 -12.25
CA ASP A 145 20.76 -6.17 -11.77
C ASP A 145 20.58 -6.29 -10.25
N VAL A 146 21.39 -7.13 -9.60
CA VAL A 146 21.42 -7.33 -8.15
C VAL A 146 22.62 -6.55 -7.60
N LEU A 147 22.34 -5.45 -6.88
CA LEU A 147 23.34 -4.56 -6.26
C LEU A 147 23.94 -5.12 -4.97
#